data_AF-A0A3N5G1L5-F1
#
_entry.id   AF-A0A3N5G1L5-F1
#
_cell.length_a   1.000
_cell.length_b   1.000
_cell.length_c   1.000
_cell.angle_alpha   90.00
_cell.angle_beta   90.00
_cell.angle_gamma   90.00
#
_symmetry.space_group_name_H-M   'P 1'
#
loop_
_entity.id
_entity.type
_entity.pdbx_description
1 polymer ?
#
loop_
_entity_poly.entity_id
_entity_poly.type
_entity_poly.pdbx_seq_one_letter_code
_entity_poly.pdbx_strand_id
1 'polypeptide(L)'
;KAKYEKQLVDLAEKLKIAEEKNQRALSMAQQTKRGHVYIISNIGSFGEHVYKIGLTRRLDPLDRIRELGDSSVPFEFDVHAMIFSENAPALENQLHKHFIMMQINKMNYRKEFFRVDLGHIREEIEKFGITSTKWTMTALAREYHESMAIEKAISEDPAKRDAWIKGQLLLEPVAPLVDSDIVEDTVQA
;
A
#
# COMPACT_ATOMS: atom_id res chain seq x y z
N LYS A 1 -54.58 -32.38 6.38
CA LYS A 1 -54.53 -30.91 6.21
C LYS A 1 -53.61 -30.26 7.24
N ALA A 2 -53.89 -30.34 8.55
CA ALA A 2 -53.08 -29.72 9.60
C ALA A 2 -51.55 -30.04 9.58
N LYS A 3 -51.16 -31.27 9.23
CA LYS A 3 -49.73 -31.65 9.12
C LYS A 3 -48.99 -30.89 8.00
N TYR A 4 -49.66 -30.67 6.87
CA TYR A 4 -49.10 -29.97 5.72
C TYR A 4 -49.06 -28.45 5.96
N GLU A 5 -50.07 -27.89 6.64
CA GLU A 5 -50.06 -26.48 7.06
C GLU A 5 -48.92 -26.20 8.04
N LYS A 6 -48.70 -27.09 9.02
CA LYS A 6 -47.57 -26.95 9.96
C LYS A 6 -46.21 -27.03 9.26
N GLN A 7 -46.07 -27.91 8.27
CA GLN A 7 -44.86 -27.99 7.45
C GLN A 7 -44.65 -26.75 6.57
N LEU A 8 -45.72 -26.18 6.01
CA LEU A 8 -45.65 -24.94 5.23
C LEU A 8 -45.18 -23.75 6.09
N VAL A 9 -45.69 -23.64 7.32
CA VAL A 9 -45.27 -22.58 8.25
C VAL A 9 -43.79 -22.73 8.64
N ASP A 10 -43.36 -23.94 8.98
CA ASP A 10 -41.96 -24.23 9.34
C ASP A 10 -40.99 -23.99 8.17
N LEU A 11 -41.38 -24.36 6.95
CA LEU A 11 -40.60 -24.08 5.74
C LEU A 11 -40.52 -22.58 5.42
N ALA A 12 -41.63 -21.85 5.56
CA ALA A 12 -41.66 -20.40 5.34
C ALA A 12 -40.78 -19.65 6.35
N GLU A 13 -40.80 -20.07 7.61
CA GLU A 13 -39.96 -19.50 8.66
C GLU A 13 -38.47 -19.78 8.41
N LYS A 14 -38.12 -21.01 8.02
CA LYS A 14 -36.75 -21.37 7.62
C LYS A 14 -36.26 -20.58 6.40
N LEU A 15 -37.13 -20.37 5.40
CA LEU A 15 -36.82 -19.57 4.22
C LEU A 15 -36.51 -18.13 4.62
N LYS A 16 -37.37 -17.51 5.43
CA LYS A 16 -37.18 -16.14 5.93
C LYS A 16 -35.87 -15.98 6.69
N ILE A 17 -35.54 -16.92 7.59
CA ILE A 17 -34.27 -16.91 8.33
C ILE A 17 -33.06 -17.03 7.38
N ALA A 18 -33.16 -17.87 6.35
CA ALA A 18 -32.09 -18.05 5.37
C ALA A 18 -31.89 -16.78 4.51
N GLU A 19 -32.98 -16.13 4.09
CA GLU A 19 -32.95 -14.86 3.35
C GLU A 19 -32.33 -13.74 4.18
N GLU A 20 -32.75 -13.56 5.45
CA GLU A 20 -32.18 -12.56 6.35
C GLU A 20 -30.69 -12.78 6.60
N LYS A 21 -30.26 -14.04 6.78
CA LYS A 21 -28.83 -14.38 6.92
C LYS A 21 -28.04 -14.04 5.66
N ASN A 22 -28.59 -14.36 4.48
CA ASN A 22 -27.95 -14.05 3.20
C ASN A 22 -27.82 -12.53 3.01
N GLN A 23 -28.87 -11.77 3.31
CA GLN A 23 -28.89 -10.31 3.18
C GLN A 23 -27.87 -9.64 4.12
N ARG A 24 -27.76 -10.12 5.37
CA ARG A 24 -26.71 -9.67 6.31
C ARG A 24 -25.31 -10.03 5.81
N ALA A 25 -25.11 -11.25 5.33
CA ALA A 25 -23.82 -11.70 4.81
C ALA A 25 -23.38 -10.89 3.58
N LEU A 26 -24.30 -10.59 2.66
CA LEU A 26 -24.05 -9.72 1.50
C LEU A 26 -23.66 -8.31 1.90
N SER A 27 -24.37 -7.72 2.87
CA SER A 27 -24.05 -6.38 3.39
C SER A 27 -22.65 -6.32 4.02
N MET A 28 -22.31 -7.31 4.87
CA MET A 28 -20.97 -7.42 5.45
C MET A 28 -19.88 -7.68 4.39
N ALA A 29 -20.18 -8.53 3.40
CA ALA A 29 -19.26 -8.82 2.30
C ALA A 29 -19.02 -7.60 1.39
N GLN A 30 -19.99 -6.71 1.23
CA GLN A 30 -19.80 -5.45 0.51
C GLN A 30 -18.93 -4.48 1.33
N GLN A 31 -19.19 -4.32 2.63
CA GLN A 31 -18.39 -3.43 3.49
C GLN A 31 -16.92 -3.84 3.57
N THR A 32 -16.63 -5.15 3.57
CA THR A 32 -15.26 -5.69 3.64
C THR A 32 -14.45 -5.53 2.35
N LYS A 33 -15.09 -5.22 1.22
CA LYS A 33 -14.47 -5.06 -0.10
C LYS A 33 -14.12 -3.61 -0.45
N ARG A 34 -14.67 -2.64 0.28
CA ARG A 34 -14.40 -1.21 0.06
C ARG A 34 -12.97 -0.87 0.46
N GLY A 35 -12.34 0.02 -0.29
CA GLY A 35 -10.98 0.48 0.02
C GLY A 35 -10.39 1.34 -1.07
N HIS A 36 -9.08 1.53 -1.00
CA HIS A 36 -8.31 2.28 -1.99
C HIS A 36 -7.32 1.35 -2.69
N VAL A 37 -7.25 1.45 -4.01
CA VAL A 37 -6.14 0.91 -4.79
C VAL A 37 -5.13 2.05 -4.99
N TYR A 38 -3.88 1.83 -4.58
CA TYR A 38 -2.81 2.80 -4.72
C TYR A 38 -1.85 2.40 -5.83
N ILE A 39 -1.28 3.41 -6.47
CA ILE A 39 -0.17 3.27 -7.42
C ILE A 39 0.98 4.11 -6.89
N ILE A 40 2.09 3.45 -6.57
CA ILE A 40 3.27 4.10 -5.98
C ILE A 40 4.54 3.68 -6.71
N SER A 41 5.56 4.53 -6.68
CA SER A 41 6.89 4.20 -7.21
C SER A 41 7.98 4.60 -6.22
N ASN A 42 9.18 4.05 -6.43
CA ASN A 42 10.37 4.44 -5.70
C ASN A 42 11.55 4.30 -6.66
N ILE A 43 11.88 5.41 -7.31
CA ILE A 43 12.89 5.45 -8.37
C ILE A 43 14.25 5.06 -7.82
N GLY A 44 14.62 5.56 -6.64
CA GLY A 44 15.92 5.27 -6.05
C GLY A 44 16.14 3.80 -5.69
N SER A 45 15.07 3.04 -5.41
CA SER A 45 15.16 1.62 -5.05
C SER A 45 14.93 0.68 -6.23
N PHE A 46 14.03 1.03 -7.14
CA PHE A 46 13.56 0.12 -8.19
C PHE A 46 13.80 0.61 -9.62
N GLY A 47 14.23 1.86 -9.79
CA GLY A 47 14.42 2.52 -11.08
C GLY A 47 13.14 3.15 -11.65
N GLU A 48 13.29 3.78 -12.80
CA GLU A 48 12.18 4.41 -13.53
C GLU A 48 11.20 3.37 -14.10
N HIS A 49 9.96 3.81 -14.34
CA HIS A 49 8.89 2.99 -14.91
C HIS A 49 8.58 1.71 -14.11
N VAL A 50 8.89 1.70 -12.81
CA VAL A 50 8.55 0.62 -11.89
C VAL A 50 7.52 1.09 -10.88
N TYR A 51 6.35 0.45 -10.92
CA TYR A 51 5.23 0.80 -10.07
C TYR A 51 4.76 -0.40 -9.25
N LYS A 52 4.41 -0.14 -7.99
CA LYS A 52 3.63 -1.06 -7.17
C LYS A 52 2.16 -0.69 -7.28
N ILE A 53 1.35 -1.70 -7.58
CA ILE A 53 -0.11 -1.61 -7.54
C ILE A 53 -0.58 -2.47 -6.38
N GLY A 54 -1.22 -1.87 -5.39
CA GLY A 54 -1.76 -2.61 -4.25
C GLY A 54 -3.00 -1.94 -3.70
N LEU A 55 -3.58 -2.54 -2.66
CA LEU A 55 -4.77 -2.00 -2.01
C LEU A 55 -4.56 -1.75 -0.52
N THR A 56 -5.35 -0.85 0.03
CA THR A 56 -5.48 -0.61 1.46
C THR A 56 -6.94 -0.40 1.83
N ARG A 57 -7.31 -0.88 3.01
CA ARG A 57 -8.64 -0.67 3.62
C ARG A 57 -8.55 0.20 4.87
N ARG A 58 -7.39 0.79 5.12
CA ARG A 58 -7.18 1.71 6.23
C ARG A 58 -8.04 2.96 6.05
N LEU A 59 -8.37 3.58 7.18
CA LEU A 59 -9.09 4.85 7.20
C LEU A 59 -8.26 5.95 6.52
N ASP A 60 -6.98 6.07 6.90
CA ASP A 60 -6.00 6.85 6.17
C ASP A 60 -5.16 5.93 5.26
N PRO A 61 -5.32 6.02 3.92
CA PRO A 61 -4.56 5.19 3.01
C PRO A 61 -3.07 5.57 2.94
N LEU A 62 -2.69 6.81 3.26
CA LEU A 62 -1.29 7.27 3.21
C LEU A 62 -0.44 6.65 4.32
N ASP A 63 -1.03 6.34 5.48
CA ASP A 63 -0.35 5.61 6.57
C ASP A 63 0.24 4.28 6.08
N ARG A 64 -0.51 3.56 5.23
CA ARG A 64 -0.04 2.30 4.68
C ARG A 64 1.19 2.50 3.78
N ILE A 65 1.24 3.61 3.04
CA ILE A 65 2.35 3.89 2.13
C ILE A 65 3.61 4.22 2.91
N ARG A 66 3.49 5.02 3.98
CA ARG A 66 4.61 5.37 4.87
C ARG A 66 5.24 4.13 5.51
N GLU A 67 4.42 3.26 6.10
CA GLU A 67 4.90 2.00 6.68
C GLU A 67 5.65 1.09 5.68
N LEU A 68 5.19 1.07 4.42
CA LEU A 68 5.84 0.29 3.36
C LEU A 68 7.22 0.86 3.01
N GLY A 69 7.38 2.19 3.07
CA GLY A 69 8.65 2.87 2.88
C GLY A 69 9.63 2.56 4.01
N ASP A 70 9.24 2.91 5.24
CA ASP A 70 10.10 2.88 6.43
C ASP A 70 10.72 1.50 6.71
N SER A 71 9.99 0.43 6.38
CA SER A 71 10.37 -0.92 6.79
C SER A 71 11.27 -1.66 5.80
N SER A 72 11.44 -1.18 4.55
CA SER A 72 11.85 -2.09 3.47
C SER A 72 12.64 -1.49 2.32
N VAL A 73 12.76 -0.16 2.22
CA VAL A 73 13.43 0.50 1.10
C VAL A 73 14.23 1.73 1.57
N PRO A 74 15.32 2.10 0.87
CA PRO A 74 16.19 3.22 1.24
C PRO A 74 15.58 4.61 1.05
N PHE A 75 14.48 4.74 0.30
CA PHE A 75 13.81 6.01 0.02
C PHE A 75 12.31 5.88 0.23
N GLU A 76 11.60 6.98 0.46
CA GLU A 76 10.14 6.96 0.52
C GLU A 76 9.49 6.63 -0.85
N PHE A 77 8.21 6.24 -0.80
CA PHE A 77 7.42 6.01 -2.01
C PHE A 77 6.74 7.30 -2.49
N ASP A 78 6.87 7.59 -3.77
CA ASP A 78 6.07 8.59 -4.47
C ASP A 78 4.67 8.04 -4.76
N VAL A 79 3.63 8.79 -4.42
CA VAL A 79 2.23 8.41 -4.67
C VAL A 79 1.74 9.02 -5.97
N HIS A 80 1.37 8.16 -6.93
CA HIS A 80 0.87 8.58 -8.24
C HIS A 80 -0.64 8.63 -8.32
N ALA A 81 -1.33 7.71 -7.64
CA ALA A 81 -2.78 7.69 -7.59
C ALA A 81 -3.29 6.99 -6.33
N MET A 82 -4.46 7.45 -5.87
CA MET A 82 -5.23 6.83 -4.80
C MET A 82 -6.68 6.68 -5.28
N ILE A 83 -7.07 5.45 -5.60
CA ILE A 83 -8.33 5.16 -6.29
C ILE A 83 -9.29 4.52 -5.31
N PHE A 84 -10.32 5.25 -4.90
CA PHE A 84 -11.40 4.68 -4.13
C PHE A 84 -12.20 3.68 -4.96
N SER A 85 -12.53 2.53 -4.39
CA SER A 85 -13.39 1.53 -5.01
C SER A 85 -14.29 0.85 -3.98
N GLU A 86 -15.55 0.66 -4.34
CA GLU A 86 -16.51 -0.15 -3.58
C GLU A 86 -16.10 -1.63 -3.54
N ASN A 87 -15.24 -2.06 -4.47
CA ASN A 87 -14.63 -3.38 -4.49
C ASN A 87 -13.16 -3.31 -4.91
N ALA A 88 -12.32 -2.77 -4.02
CA ALA A 88 -10.89 -2.62 -4.24
C ALA A 88 -10.16 -3.94 -4.58
N PRO A 89 -10.45 -5.09 -3.93
CA PRO A 89 -9.84 -6.37 -4.31
C PRO A 89 -10.14 -6.80 -5.74
N ALA A 90 -11.34 -6.51 -6.26
CA ALA A 90 -11.66 -6.86 -7.64
C ALA A 90 -10.90 -5.97 -8.65
N LEU A 91 -10.83 -4.66 -8.39
CA LEU A 91 -10.09 -3.73 -9.24
C LEU A 91 -8.59 -4.05 -9.27
N GLU A 92 -8.00 -4.27 -8.10
CA GLU A 92 -6.57 -4.61 -7.98
C GLU A 92 -6.24 -5.93 -8.70
N ASN A 93 -7.05 -6.96 -8.51
CA ASN A 93 -6.87 -8.25 -9.19
C ASN A 93 -6.97 -8.12 -10.72
N GLN A 94 -7.90 -7.28 -11.22
CA GLN A 94 -8.02 -7.02 -12.66
C GLN A 94 -6.76 -6.35 -13.21
N LEU A 95 -6.24 -5.32 -12.53
CA LEU A 95 -5.00 -4.66 -12.92
C LEU A 95 -3.81 -5.61 -12.89
N HIS A 96 -3.68 -6.44 -11.84
CA HIS A 96 -2.61 -7.43 -11.74
C HIS A 96 -2.65 -8.45 -12.88
N LYS A 97 -3.85 -8.90 -13.27
CA LYS A 97 -4.04 -9.80 -14.41
C LYS A 97 -3.68 -9.13 -15.73
N HIS A 98 -4.11 -7.88 -15.92
CA HIS A 98 -3.78 -7.11 -17.12
C HIS A 98 -2.26 -6.97 -17.27
N PHE A 99 -1.56 -6.61 -16.19
CA PHE A 99 -0.12 -6.37 -16.18
C PHE A 99 0.73 -7.59 -15.84
N ILE A 100 0.19 -8.81 -15.89
CA ILE A 100 0.89 -10.03 -15.44
C ILE A 100 2.24 -10.24 -16.17
N MET A 101 2.27 -9.95 -17.47
CA MET A 101 3.48 -10.06 -18.28
C MET A 101 4.53 -9.01 -17.91
N MET A 102 4.13 -7.90 -17.27
CA MET A 102 4.99 -6.80 -16.84
C MET A 102 5.47 -6.93 -15.38
N GLN A 103 5.06 -7.97 -14.65
CA GLN A 103 5.56 -8.23 -13.29
C GLN A 103 7.08 -8.33 -13.25
N ILE A 104 7.72 -7.69 -12.28
CA ILE A 104 9.17 -7.77 -12.09
C ILE A 104 9.55 -9.11 -11.48
N ASN A 105 8.86 -9.51 -10.41
CA ASN A 105 9.11 -10.79 -9.76
C ASN A 105 8.24 -11.89 -10.38
N LYS A 106 8.84 -12.74 -11.21
CA LYS A 106 8.15 -13.86 -11.87
C LYS A 106 7.96 -15.11 -11.00
N MET A 107 8.57 -15.14 -9.82
CA MET A 107 8.55 -16.31 -8.93
C MET A 107 7.61 -16.13 -7.73
N ASN A 108 7.62 -14.93 -7.14
CA ASN A 108 6.79 -14.59 -5.99
C ASN A 108 5.78 -13.52 -6.38
N TYR A 109 4.61 -13.97 -6.82
CA TYR A 109 3.50 -13.13 -7.27
C TYR A 109 2.94 -12.19 -6.19
N ARG A 110 3.24 -12.43 -4.91
CA ARG A 110 2.86 -11.51 -3.80
C ARG A 110 3.69 -10.22 -3.81
N LYS A 111 4.76 -10.15 -4.60
CA LYS A 111 5.57 -8.94 -4.80
C LYS A 111 5.06 -8.21 -6.04
N GLU A 112 4.00 -7.43 -5.84
CA GLU A 112 3.17 -6.81 -6.90
C GLU A 112 3.82 -5.55 -7.51
N PHE A 113 5.04 -5.69 -8.02
CA PHE A 113 5.75 -4.64 -8.76
C PHE A 113 5.73 -4.94 -10.26
N PHE A 114 5.50 -3.90 -11.06
CA PHE A 114 5.32 -3.99 -12.50
C PHE A 114 6.20 -2.97 -13.21
N ARG A 115 6.83 -3.38 -14.31
CA ARG A 115 7.59 -2.49 -15.20
C ARG A 115 6.68 -2.05 -16.35
N VAL A 116 6.16 -0.83 -16.26
CA VAL A 116 5.13 -0.29 -17.16
C VAL A 116 5.12 1.23 -17.09
N ASP A 117 4.66 1.91 -18.14
CA ASP A 117 4.46 3.36 -18.12
C ASP A 117 3.24 3.77 -17.27
N LEU A 118 3.38 4.84 -16.51
CA LEU A 118 2.27 5.38 -15.71
C LEU A 118 1.07 5.78 -16.56
N GLY A 119 1.33 6.31 -17.76
CA GLY A 119 0.28 6.62 -18.74
C GLY A 119 -0.53 5.39 -19.12
N HIS A 120 0.13 4.25 -19.34
CA HIS A 120 -0.55 3.00 -19.66
C HIS A 120 -1.39 2.48 -18.48
N ILE A 121 -0.90 2.59 -17.25
CA ILE A 121 -1.70 2.25 -16.05
C ILE A 121 -2.96 3.13 -15.99
N ARG A 122 -2.79 4.44 -16.23
CA ARG A 122 -3.89 5.41 -16.21
C ARG A 122 -4.94 5.09 -17.28
N GLU A 123 -4.53 4.86 -18.52
CA GLU A 123 -5.41 4.50 -19.63
C GLU A 123 -6.24 3.25 -19.31
N GLU A 124 -5.62 2.22 -18.73
CA GLU A 124 -6.33 0.99 -18.36
C GLU A 124 -7.37 1.23 -17.26
N ILE A 125 -7.08 2.07 -16.27
CA ILE A 125 -8.04 2.45 -15.22
C ILE A 125 -9.20 3.25 -15.79
N GLU A 126 -8.94 4.18 -16.71
CA GLU A 126 -9.97 4.97 -17.36
C GLU A 126 -10.93 4.07 -18.18
N LYS A 127 -10.45 2.99 -18.80
CA LYS A 127 -11.30 1.99 -19.49
C LYS A 127 -12.28 1.27 -18.56
N PHE A 128 -11.97 1.16 -17.26
CA PHE A 128 -12.91 0.64 -16.26
C PHE A 128 -13.97 1.65 -15.82
N GLY A 129 -14.02 2.83 -16.46
CA GLY A 129 -14.98 3.90 -16.15
C GLY A 129 -14.58 4.75 -14.94
N ILE A 130 -13.34 4.62 -14.46
CA ILE A 130 -12.84 5.38 -13.32
C ILE A 130 -12.09 6.60 -13.86
N THR A 131 -12.76 7.75 -13.90
CA THR A 131 -12.20 8.99 -14.49
C THR A 131 -11.98 10.11 -13.47
N SER A 132 -12.47 9.96 -12.24
CA SER A 132 -12.37 10.97 -11.18
C SER A 132 -11.10 10.87 -10.32
N THR A 133 -10.15 10.04 -10.70
CA THR A 133 -8.89 9.86 -9.96
C THR A 133 -7.93 11.01 -10.16
N LYS A 134 -7.38 11.54 -9.06
CA LYS A 134 -6.27 12.50 -9.12
C LYS A 134 -4.96 11.76 -9.40
N TRP A 135 -4.25 12.21 -10.42
CA TRP A 135 -2.96 11.66 -10.83
C TRP A 135 -1.82 12.63 -10.57
N THR A 136 -0.73 12.11 -10.02
CA THR A 136 0.57 12.77 -9.93
C THR A 136 1.51 12.08 -10.91
N MET A 137 1.76 12.69 -12.07
CA MET A 137 2.52 12.03 -13.15
C MET A 137 4.03 12.02 -12.91
N THR A 138 4.53 12.98 -12.14
CA THR A 138 5.96 13.15 -11.86
C THR A 138 6.27 12.65 -10.46
N ALA A 139 7.21 11.71 -10.35
CA ALA A 139 7.79 11.33 -9.06
C ALA A 139 8.76 12.42 -8.59
N LEU A 140 8.70 12.82 -7.32
CA LEU A 140 9.61 13.83 -6.79
C LEU A 140 10.99 13.23 -6.50
N ALA A 141 11.02 11.99 -5.99
CA ALA A 141 12.23 11.24 -5.65
C ALA A 141 13.31 12.12 -4.99
N ARG A 142 12.89 12.98 -4.05
CA ARG A 142 13.70 14.10 -3.56
C ARG A 142 15.02 13.63 -2.94
N GLU A 143 14.94 12.73 -1.96
CA GLU A 143 16.11 12.20 -1.26
C GLU A 143 17.05 11.44 -2.20
N TYR A 144 16.49 10.76 -3.21
CA TYR A 144 17.28 10.10 -4.24
C TYR A 144 18.08 11.11 -5.08
N HIS A 145 17.44 12.17 -5.57
CA HIS A 145 18.13 13.21 -6.32
C HIS A 145 19.18 13.96 -5.49
N GLU A 146 18.89 14.22 -4.21
CA GLU A 146 19.85 14.81 -3.27
C GLU A 146 21.05 13.86 -3.06
N SER A 147 20.81 12.56 -2.91
CA SER A 147 21.87 11.54 -2.78
C SER A 147 22.77 11.49 -4.01
N MET A 148 22.19 11.51 -5.21
CA MET A 148 22.93 11.54 -6.48
C MET A 148 23.78 12.80 -6.63
N ALA A 149 23.26 13.95 -6.18
CA ALA A 149 24.02 15.21 -6.22
C ALA A 149 25.23 15.18 -5.28
N ILE A 150 25.07 14.58 -4.08
CA ILE A 150 26.15 14.36 -3.13
C ILE A 150 27.19 13.39 -3.71
N GLU A 151 26.76 12.27 -4.26
CA GLU A 151 27.64 11.27 -4.88
C GLU A 151 28.48 11.89 -6.01
N LYS A 152 27.85 12.68 -6.89
CA LYS A 152 28.56 13.41 -7.94
C LYS A 152 29.61 14.37 -7.37
N ALA A 153 29.26 15.14 -6.35
CA ALA A 153 30.18 16.08 -5.72
C ALA A 153 31.38 15.37 -5.06
N ILE A 154 31.16 14.20 -4.44
CA ILE A 154 32.20 13.35 -3.84
C ILE A 154 33.10 12.72 -4.91
N SER A 155 32.52 12.34 -6.05
CA SER A 155 33.27 11.75 -7.15
C SER A 155 34.17 12.75 -7.87
N GLU A 156 33.76 14.03 -7.95
CA GLU A 156 34.49 15.09 -8.64
C GLU A 156 35.59 15.74 -7.77
N ASP A 157 35.47 15.68 -6.44
CA ASP A 157 36.36 16.38 -5.51
C ASP A 157 36.78 15.51 -4.30
N PRO A 158 38.05 15.04 -4.24
CA PRO A 158 38.57 14.28 -3.11
C PRO A 158 38.44 14.97 -1.76
N ALA A 159 38.50 16.31 -1.70
CA ALA A 159 38.37 17.03 -0.44
C ALA A 159 36.93 16.97 0.10
N LYS A 160 35.92 17.01 -0.79
CA LYS A 160 34.52 16.82 -0.41
C LYS A 160 34.24 15.41 0.04
N ARG A 161 34.89 14.41 -0.57
CA ARG A 161 34.83 13.01 -0.12
C ARG A 161 35.30 12.87 1.32
N ASP A 162 36.49 13.39 1.63
CA ASP A 162 37.07 13.28 2.97
C ASP A 162 36.23 14.04 4.01
N ALA A 163 35.71 15.22 3.64
CA ALA A 163 34.80 15.99 4.48
C ALA A 163 33.48 15.23 4.76
N TRP A 164 32.89 14.59 3.75
CA TRP A 164 31.67 13.79 3.91
C TRP A 164 31.91 12.58 4.83
N ILE A 165 33.00 11.83 4.63
CA ILE A 165 33.35 10.68 5.48
C ILE A 165 33.52 11.12 6.92
N LYS A 166 34.28 12.21 7.15
CA LYS A 166 34.49 12.75 8.49
C LYS A 166 33.19 13.19 9.14
N GLY A 167 32.30 13.84 8.38
CA GLY A 167 30.97 14.24 8.87
C GLY A 167 30.11 13.05 9.29
N GLN A 168 30.06 11.98 8.47
CA GLN A 168 29.29 10.77 8.78
C GLN A 168 29.85 10.03 10.00
N LEU A 169 31.17 9.95 10.16
CA LEU A 169 31.79 9.30 11.32
C LEU A 169 31.60 10.08 12.63
N LEU A 170 31.31 11.38 12.57
CA LEU A 170 31.01 12.22 13.75
C LEU A 170 29.55 12.14 14.19
N LEU A 171 28.64 11.67 13.31
CA LEU A 171 27.26 11.36 13.66
C LEU A 171 27.27 10.02 14.43
N GLU A 172 27.58 10.06 15.72
CA GLU A 172 27.39 8.89 16.60
C GLU A 172 25.91 8.43 16.56
N PRO A 173 25.64 7.12 16.69
CA PRO A 173 24.27 6.63 16.73
C PRO A 173 23.54 7.25 17.92
N VAL A 174 22.38 7.87 17.67
CA VAL A 174 21.46 8.30 18.72
C VAL A 174 21.07 7.03 19.50
N ALA A 175 21.59 6.89 20.72
CA ALA A 175 21.18 5.82 21.61
C ALA A 175 19.65 5.91 21.77
N PRO A 176 18.91 4.79 21.64
CA PRO A 176 17.47 4.81 21.84
C PRO A 176 17.19 5.38 23.24
N LEU A 177 16.29 6.37 23.31
CA LEU A 177 15.78 6.92 24.56
C LEU A 177 15.23 5.75 25.37
N VAL A 178 15.96 5.36 26.42
CA VAL A 178 15.45 4.40 27.40
C VAL A 178 14.37 5.15 28.17
N ASP A 179 13.11 4.72 28.03
CA ASP A 179 12.00 5.18 28.86
C ASP A 179 12.38 4.92 30.33
N SER A 180 12.79 5.97 31.02
CA SER A 180 12.99 5.96 32.47
C SER A 180 11.64 6.16 33.15
N ASP A 181 10.78 5.15 33.10
CA ASP A 181 9.56 5.08 33.92
C ASP A 181 9.23 3.62 34.26
N ILE A 182 10.04 3.04 35.14
CA ILE A 182 9.56 2.03 36.09
C ILE A 182 10.23 2.33 37.44
N VAL A 183 9.62 3.24 38.20
CA VAL A 183 9.85 3.28 39.65
C VAL A 183 8.85 2.29 40.24
N GLU A 184 9.31 1.07 40.52
CA GLU A 184 8.54 0.12 41.34
C GLU A 184 8.50 0.65 42.78
N ASP A 185 7.35 1.19 43.17
CA ASP A 185 6.97 1.39 44.57
C ASP A 185 7.02 0.04 45.30
N THR A 186 8.14 -0.24 45.96
CA THR A 186 8.21 -1.31 46.95
C THR A 186 7.88 -0.70 48.31
N VAL A 187 6.59 -0.77 48.68
CA VAL A 187 6.11 -0.47 50.02
C VAL A 187 6.72 -1.48 51.00
N GLN A 188 7.62 -1.01 51.86
CA GLN A 188 8.15 -1.75 53.00
C GLN A 188 7.07 -1.97 54.06
N ALA A 189 7.10 -3.18 54.64
CA ALA A 189 6.39 -3.59 55.85
C ALA A 189 6.94 -2.89 57.10
#